data_AF-A0A957W0N3-F1
#
_entry.id   AF-A0A957W0N3-F1
#
_cell.length_a   1.000
_cell.length_b   1.000
_cell.length_c   1.000
_cell.angle_alpha   90.00
_cell.angle_beta   90.00
_cell.angle_gamma   90.00
#
_symmetry.space_group_name_H-M   'P 1'
#
loop_
_entity.id
_entity.type
_entity.pdbx_description
1 polymer ?
#
loop_
_entity_poly.entity_id
_entity_poly.type
_entity_poly.pdbx_seq_one_letter_code
_entity_poly.pdbx_strand_id
1 'polypeptide(L)'
;MNRKNLLFSLRFEDGFVSEQGAPGEGPTPRLVPGRTGQAALFQGTARLAYRTDGHLNRERGRLTFWLKPQWPGRDGRDYVFFDSGDGFYNRLRVQKDGGNNLRFIVWGPRSETGLSYNVAHWPPDEWHQVGVTWTPERIALYVDGKLRDASEKADLPDHLAATFYIGSSSNGDRQANAVIDELLIFADADEAVLQANPAPIDALNFPNQFVIPVLVVAYLPVIGNRIDRRVTGDVGAPVGHIRQHVQQTTQQVVEALERGSTYHGYKNPAARPSLRYQLVETLEYMDPLPTYRKHGHRAPMTDYNAVMNRVNIRHWVETRGVKEVWLWGYHGGVIDIWESNMAGPFGDISNSDRDRFDLPNLSQTYTVYHYNYGRGPSEAVEDHMHQIEAVLRDIDHRLFWEKFVGKPGEGRCGWAHFPPNGVRDYDWANSSYILTDIEDWRPDGGEQKRMNCRRWNCDSLTWFIYWMQNLPGANNGLTYRDRPLTNWWTFIGDFDGAMRQRLGLVG
;
A
#
# COMPACT_ATOMS: atom_id res chain seq x y z
N MET A 1 -7.49 10.32 7.70
CA MET A 1 -7.64 11.79 7.77
C MET A 1 -8.98 12.16 7.15
N ASN A 2 -9.71 13.11 7.74
CA ASN A 2 -11.01 13.53 7.21
C ASN A 2 -10.79 14.41 5.97
N ARG A 3 -11.19 13.96 4.76
CA ARG A 3 -11.09 14.75 3.51
C ARG A 3 -11.77 16.13 3.58
N LYS A 4 -12.60 16.38 4.60
CA LYS A 4 -13.33 17.63 4.82
C LYS A 4 -12.45 18.87 5.04
N ASN A 5 -11.17 18.72 5.35
CA ASN A 5 -10.29 19.86 5.65
C ASN A 5 -9.12 20.04 4.67
N LEU A 6 -8.96 19.20 3.65
CA LEU A 6 -7.88 19.38 2.66
C LEU A 6 -8.24 20.54 1.72
N LEU A 7 -7.38 21.56 1.66
CA LEU A 7 -7.56 22.72 0.79
C LEU A 7 -6.74 22.61 -0.50
N PHE A 8 -5.56 22.01 -0.43
CA PHE A 8 -4.67 21.88 -1.59
C PHE A 8 -3.78 20.65 -1.45
N SER A 9 -3.56 19.94 -2.55
CA SER A 9 -2.65 18.80 -2.61
C SER A 9 -1.85 18.77 -3.90
N LEU A 10 -0.53 18.60 -3.78
CA LEU A 10 0.35 18.44 -4.92
C LEU A 10 1.30 17.26 -4.69
N ARG A 11 0.99 16.15 -5.37
CA ARG A 11 1.69 14.86 -5.27
C ARG A 11 2.62 14.55 -6.43
N PHE A 12 2.60 15.37 -7.48
CA PHE A 12 3.49 15.27 -8.64
C PHE A 12 3.34 14.01 -9.53
N GLU A 13 2.54 13.02 -9.13
CA GLU A 13 2.27 11.81 -9.92
C GLU A 13 1.71 12.09 -11.31
N ASP A 14 0.81 13.08 -11.42
CA ASP A 14 0.20 13.53 -12.67
C ASP A 14 0.82 14.85 -13.17
N GLY A 15 2.07 15.11 -12.78
CA GLY A 15 2.76 16.36 -13.05
C GLY A 15 2.37 17.49 -12.10
N PHE A 16 2.27 18.71 -12.60
CA PHE A 16 2.12 19.90 -11.73
C PHE A 16 0.66 20.33 -11.52
N VAL A 17 -0.29 19.62 -12.09
CA VAL A 17 -1.72 19.89 -11.89
C VAL A 17 -2.16 19.24 -10.59
N SER A 18 -2.81 20.00 -9.72
CA SER A 18 -3.53 19.45 -8.56
C SER A 18 -5.00 19.25 -8.91
N GLU A 19 -5.70 18.36 -8.18
CA GLU A 19 -7.16 18.24 -8.27
C GLU A 19 -7.88 19.58 -8.00
N GLN A 20 -7.23 20.45 -7.22
CA GLN A 20 -7.78 21.76 -6.83
C GLN A 20 -7.36 22.89 -7.79
N GLY A 21 -6.44 22.67 -8.72
CA GLY A 21 -6.07 23.66 -9.73
C GLY A 21 -4.75 23.41 -10.46
N ALA A 22 -4.60 24.06 -11.60
CA ALA A 22 -3.37 24.07 -12.39
C ALA A 22 -2.45 25.24 -11.98
N PRO A 23 -1.12 25.12 -12.15
CA PRO A 23 -0.22 26.21 -11.90
C PRO A 23 -0.38 27.29 -12.99
N GLY A 24 -0.12 28.55 -12.61
CA GLY A 24 -0.01 29.65 -13.57
C GLY A 24 1.21 29.49 -14.50
N GLU A 25 1.24 30.28 -15.57
CA GLU A 25 2.35 30.27 -16.53
C GLU A 25 3.68 30.67 -15.85
N GLY A 26 4.75 29.94 -16.17
CA GLY A 26 6.08 30.23 -15.66
C GLY A 26 7.07 29.09 -15.89
N PRO A 27 8.35 29.27 -15.52
CA PRO A 27 9.35 28.21 -15.61
C PRO A 27 8.97 27.06 -14.68
N THR A 28 8.71 25.88 -15.25
CA THR A 28 8.26 24.71 -14.50
C THR A 28 9.43 23.91 -13.92
N PRO A 29 9.25 23.26 -12.76
CA PRO A 29 10.24 22.33 -12.23
C PRO A 29 10.33 21.05 -13.08
N ARG A 30 11.32 20.22 -12.81
CA ARG A 30 11.49 18.92 -13.48
C ARG A 30 10.95 17.81 -12.59
N LEU A 31 10.18 16.88 -13.15
CA LEU A 31 9.79 15.65 -12.45
C LEU A 31 11.01 14.74 -12.27
N VAL A 32 11.19 14.24 -11.06
CA VAL A 32 12.26 13.32 -10.65
C VAL A 32 11.67 12.23 -9.75
N PRO A 33 12.38 11.10 -9.53
CA PRO A 33 11.95 10.13 -8.53
C PRO A 33 11.77 10.77 -7.14
N GLY A 34 10.59 10.61 -6.57
CA GLY A 34 10.19 11.13 -5.28
C GLY A 34 10.56 10.22 -4.12
N ARG A 35 10.01 10.51 -2.94
CA ARG A 35 10.07 9.59 -1.79
C ARG A 35 9.21 8.34 -2.06
N THR A 36 8.10 8.55 -2.75
CA THR A 36 7.25 7.54 -3.40
C THR A 36 6.83 8.11 -4.75
N GLY A 37 6.94 7.36 -5.85
CA GLY A 37 6.53 7.85 -7.17
C GLY A 37 7.35 9.04 -7.69
N GLN A 38 6.68 10.14 -8.05
CA GLN A 38 7.28 11.34 -8.64
C GLN A 38 7.34 12.50 -7.65
N ALA A 39 8.34 13.36 -7.81
CA ALA A 39 8.48 14.62 -7.07
C ALA A 39 8.97 15.74 -7.99
N ALA A 40 8.90 16.99 -7.54
CA ALA A 40 9.35 18.14 -8.32
C ALA A 40 10.71 18.65 -7.85
N LEU A 41 11.66 18.69 -8.78
CA LEU A 41 12.96 19.33 -8.59
C LEU A 41 12.89 20.81 -9.00
N PHE A 42 13.05 21.69 -8.02
CA PHE A 42 13.06 23.15 -8.20
C PHE A 42 14.50 23.65 -8.26
N GLN A 43 14.95 24.07 -9.46
CA GLN A 43 16.29 24.62 -9.70
C GLN A 43 16.23 25.83 -10.63
N GLY A 44 17.28 26.66 -10.62
CA GLY A 44 17.37 27.82 -11.50
C GLY A 44 16.24 28.81 -11.22
N THR A 45 15.34 29.02 -12.18
CA THR A 45 14.16 29.90 -12.04
C THR A 45 12.84 29.12 -11.89
N ALA A 46 12.90 27.80 -11.72
CA ALA A 46 11.72 26.94 -11.70
C ALA A 46 10.84 27.18 -10.47
N ARG A 47 9.56 27.47 -10.67
CA ARG A 47 8.58 27.74 -9.62
C ARG A 47 7.18 27.30 -10.03
N LEU A 48 6.35 26.97 -9.06
CA LEU A 48 4.92 26.77 -9.29
C LEU A 48 4.13 27.84 -8.57
N ALA A 49 3.09 28.35 -9.23
CA ALA A 49 2.25 29.45 -8.74
C ALA A 49 0.79 29.01 -8.79
N TYR A 50 0.08 29.05 -7.66
CA TYR A 50 -1.32 28.64 -7.57
C TYR A 50 -2.17 29.75 -6.96
N ARG A 51 -3.43 29.82 -7.36
CA ARG A 51 -4.40 30.73 -6.74
C ARG A 51 -4.55 30.38 -5.26
N THR A 52 -4.57 31.40 -4.42
CA THR A 52 -4.74 31.23 -2.96
C THR A 52 -6.20 30.97 -2.58
N ASP A 53 -7.13 31.59 -3.31
CA ASP A 53 -8.57 31.44 -3.11
C ASP A 53 -8.99 29.96 -3.20
N GLY A 54 -9.66 29.47 -2.16
CA GLY A 54 -10.03 28.06 -2.00
C GLY A 54 -8.91 27.12 -1.52
N HIS A 55 -7.64 27.55 -1.52
CA HIS A 55 -6.48 26.67 -1.29
C HIS A 55 -5.66 26.99 -0.03
N LEU A 56 -5.87 28.16 0.57
CA LEU A 56 -5.21 28.57 1.80
C LEU A 56 -6.19 29.34 2.68
N ASN A 57 -6.24 29.00 3.96
CA ASN A 57 -7.02 29.72 4.95
C ASN A 57 -6.12 30.62 5.78
N ARG A 58 -6.46 31.92 5.82
CA ARG A 58 -5.70 32.94 6.52
C ARG A 58 -5.72 32.77 8.04
N GLU A 59 -6.85 32.37 8.60
CA GLU A 59 -7.11 32.39 10.04
C GLU A 59 -6.61 31.14 10.73
N ARG A 60 -6.52 30.03 10.02
CA ARG A 60 -5.96 28.78 10.53
C ARG A 60 -5.59 27.83 9.44
N GLY A 61 -4.65 26.94 9.74
CA GLY A 61 -4.37 25.82 8.86
C GLY A 61 -3.09 25.10 9.22
N ARG A 62 -2.75 24.18 8.33
CA ARG A 62 -1.55 23.36 8.41
C ARG A 62 -1.00 23.13 7.01
N LEU A 63 0.31 23.28 6.85
CA LEU A 63 1.05 23.00 5.63
C LEU A 63 2.10 21.94 5.95
N THR A 64 2.27 20.97 5.07
CA THR A 64 3.26 19.92 5.27
C THR A 64 3.71 19.34 3.95
N PHE A 65 5.00 19.00 3.85
CA PHE A 65 5.64 18.49 2.64
C PHE A 65 6.94 17.75 2.96
N TRP A 66 7.43 16.95 2.01
CA TRP A 66 8.77 16.38 2.02
C TRP A 66 9.74 17.30 1.30
N LEU A 67 10.93 17.46 1.88
CA LEU A 67 12.01 18.28 1.35
C LEU A 67 13.27 17.44 1.25
N LYS A 68 13.89 17.41 0.07
CA LYS A 68 15.24 16.89 -0.13
C LYS A 68 16.14 18.00 -0.68
N PRO A 69 16.94 18.67 0.16
CA PRO A 69 17.77 19.79 -0.25
C PRO A 69 18.91 19.32 -1.14
N GLN A 70 19.29 20.09 -2.17
CA GLN A 70 20.52 19.80 -2.95
C GLN A 70 21.74 20.53 -2.38
N TRP A 71 21.59 21.06 -1.18
CA TRP A 71 22.56 21.91 -0.49
C TRP A 71 22.81 21.35 0.92
N PRO A 72 24.03 21.50 1.45
CA PRO A 72 24.29 21.18 2.85
C PRO A 72 23.64 22.25 3.72
N GLY A 73 23.01 21.86 4.83
CA GLY A 73 22.28 22.78 5.69
C GLY A 73 23.11 23.91 6.31
N ARG A 74 24.45 23.79 6.29
CA ARG A 74 25.41 24.78 6.81
C ARG A 74 25.95 25.81 5.81
N ASP A 75 25.39 25.89 4.60
CA ASP A 75 25.95 26.71 3.52
C ASP A 75 25.78 28.24 3.65
N GLY A 76 25.06 28.71 4.66
CA GLY A 76 24.83 30.14 4.90
C GLY A 76 23.97 30.84 3.85
N ARG A 77 23.18 30.10 3.06
CA ARG A 77 22.33 30.64 1.98
C ARG A 77 20.83 30.56 2.31
N ASP A 78 20.06 31.42 1.64
CA ASP A 78 18.61 31.48 1.73
C ASP A 78 17.92 30.60 0.67
N TYR A 79 16.89 29.85 1.07
CA TYR A 79 16.08 29.00 0.19
C TYR A 79 14.61 29.10 0.57
N VAL A 80 13.70 29.31 -0.38
CA VAL A 80 12.26 29.45 -0.08
C VAL A 80 11.49 28.25 -0.65
N PHE A 81 10.68 27.61 0.20
CA PHE A 81 9.92 26.40 -0.16
C PHE A 81 8.45 26.67 -0.41
N PHE A 82 7.86 27.56 0.40
CA PHE A 82 6.47 28.00 0.28
C PHE A 82 6.38 29.49 0.60
N ASP A 83 5.60 30.22 -0.18
CA ASP A 83 5.49 31.67 -0.03
C ASP A 83 4.13 32.20 -0.48
N SER A 84 3.35 32.81 0.41
CA SER A 84 2.10 33.50 0.10
C SER A 84 2.18 34.93 0.58
N GLY A 85 2.45 35.86 -0.35
CA GLY A 85 2.60 37.30 -0.07
C GLY A 85 3.13 38.07 -1.28
N ASP A 86 2.58 39.24 -1.54
CA ASP A 86 2.95 40.16 -2.62
C ASP A 86 3.73 41.40 -2.12
N GLY A 87 3.83 41.57 -0.81
CA GLY A 87 4.62 42.60 -0.13
C GLY A 87 5.44 42.06 1.05
N PHE A 88 5.93 42.97 1.89
CA PHE A 88 6.66 42.61 3.11
C PHE A 88 5.73 42.07 4.22
N TYR A 89 4.60 42.75 4.42
CA TYR A 89 3.57 42.38 5.39
C TYR A 89 2.49 41.50 4.77
N ASN A 90 1.62 40.92 5.61
CA ASN A 90 0.52 40.04 5.21
C ASN A 90 0.98 38.82 4.42
N ARG A 91 1.82 38.00 5.06
CA ARG A 91 2.57 36.93 4.40
C ARG A 91 2.72 35.69 5.27
N LEU A 92 2.69 34.52 4.64
CA LEU A 92 3.16 33.25 5.23
C LEU A 92 4.34 32.73 4.41
N ARG A 93 5.42 32.33 5.07
CA ARG A 93 6.59 31.77 4.39
C ARG A 93 7.24 30.63 5.17
N VAL A 94 7.65 29.60 4.44
CA VAL A 94 8.58 28.56 4.90
C VAL A 94 9.89 28.67 4.12
N GLN A 95 11.00 28.87 4.82
CA GLN A 95 12.31 29.10 4.20
C GLN A 95 13.46 28.54 5.04
N LYS A 96 14.63 28.33 4.43
CA LYS A 96 15.92 28.34 5.14
C LYS A 96 16.52 29.74 5.04
N ASP A 97 17.06 30.27 6.12
CA ASP A 97 17.79 31.54 6.14
C ASP A 97 19.32 31.37 6.10
N GLY A 98 20.03 32.48 5.86
CA GLY A 98 21.50 32.54 5.91
C GLY A 98 22.13 32.23 7.29
N GLY A 99 21.33 32.19 8.36
CA GLY A 99 21.73 31.70 9.68
C GLY A 99 21.68 30.17 9.82
N ASN A 100 21.39 29.46 8.72
CA ASN A 100 21.18 28.01 8.66
C ASN A 100 19.97 27.53 9.45
N ASN A 101 18.96 28.39 9.63
CA ASN A 101 17.72 27.99 10.28
C ASN A 101 16.64 27.70 9.24
N LEU A 102 15.96 26.58 9.39
CA LEU A 102 14.63 26.40 8.84
C LEU A 102 13.67 27.29 9.63
N ARG A 103 12.86 28.08 8.92
CA ARG A 103 12.01 29.13 9.45
C ARG A 103 10.59 28.94 8.97
N PHE A 104 9.64 29.11 9.89
CA PHE A 104 8.25 29.43 9.55
C PHE A 104 7.97 30.85 10.02
N ILE A 105 7.58 31.73 9.11
CA ILE A 105 7.40 33.14 9.40
C ILE A 105 6.01 33.57 8.94
N VAL A 106 5.31 34.27 9.82
CA VAL A 106 4.04 34.90 9.55
C VAL A 106 4.18 36.39 9.79
N TRP A 107 3.80 37.18 8.79
CA TRP A 107 3.69 38.63 8.91
C TRP A 107 2.21 39.01 8.91
N GLY A 108 1.78 39.66 9.97
CA GLY A 108 0.51 40.39 10.01
C GLY A 108 0.64 41.72 9.26
N PRO A 109 -0.31 42.64 9.44
CA PRO A 109 -0.26 43.95 8.79
C PRO A 109 0.83 44.87 9.34
N ARG A 110 1.39 44.57 10.53
CA ARG A 110 2.37 45.44 11.21
C ARG A 110 3.51 44.71 11.91
N SER A 111 3.37 43.42 12.20
CA SER A 111 4.38 42.68 12.97
C SER A 111 4.74 41.34 12.34
N GLU A 112 5.92 40.84 12.69
CA GLU A 112 6.43 39.54 12.29
C GLU A 112 6.41 38.60 13.50
N THR A 113 5.98 37.36 13.29
CA THR A 113 6.22 36.24 14.22
C THR A 113 6.96 35.14 13.46
N GLY A 114 8.14 34.76 13.92
CA GLY A 114 9.00 33.79 13.24
C GLY A 114 9.51 32.70 14.17
N LEU A 115 9.43 31.46 13.71
CA LEU A 115 9.97 30.26 14.35
C LEU A 115 11.29 29.85 13.71
N SER A 116 12.18 29.22 14.47
CA SER A 116 13.52 28.82 13.99
C SER A 116 13.92 27.43 14.46
N TYR A 117 14.49 26.66 13.54
CA TYR A 117 15.19 25.42 13.85
C TYR A 117 16.49 25.33 13.08
N ASN A 118 17.62 25.20 13.78
CA ASN A 118 18.93 25.14 13.12
C ASN A 118 19.12 23.79 12.39
N VAL A 119 19.36 23.87 11.07
CA VAL A 119 19.53 22.71 10.18
C VAL A 119 20.96 22.56 9.67
N ALA A 120 21.95 23.19 10.30
CA ALA A 120 23.36 23.13 9.86
C ALA A 120 23.91 21.68 9.78
N HIS A 121 23.29 20.75 10.50
CA HIS A 121 23.65 19.33 10.51
C HIS A 121 23.09 18.53 9.33
N TRP A 122 22.14 19.08 8.55
CA TRP A 122 21.54 18.38 7.42
C TRP A 122 22.54 18.16 6.28
N PRO A 123 22.73 16.92 5.81
CA PRO A 123 23.44 16.67 4.57
C PRO A 123 22.55 17.02 3.36
N PRO A 124 23.16 17.32 2.20
CA PRO A 124 22.40 17.36 0.95
C PRO A 124 21.83 15.97 0.63
N ASP A 125 20.77 15.96 -0.16
CA ASP A 125 20.10 14.79 -0.71
C ASP A 125 19.44 13.83 0.31
N GLU A 126 19.23 14.28 1.56
CA GLU A 126 18.44 13.57 2.57
C GLU A 126 16.99 14.10 2.66
N TRP A 127 16.02 13.19 2.79
CA TRP A 127 14.61 13.55 2.90
C TRP A 127 14.24 13.96 4.33
N HIS A 128 13.67 15.16 4.48
CA HIS A 128 13.11 15.66 5.73
C HIS A 128 11.64 16.04 5.57
N GLN A 129 10.81 15.71 6.56
CA GLN A 129 9.42 16.16 6.61
C GLN A 129 9.39 17.53 7.26
N VAL A 130 8.75 18.50 6.61
CA VAL A 130 8.53 19.82 7.18
C VAL A 130 7.04 20.04 7.34
N GLY A 131 6.62 20.42 8.55
CA GLY A 131 5.22 20.74 8.86
C GLY A 131 5.12 22.05 9.62
N VAL A 132 4.09 22.85 9.34
CA VAL A 132 3.80 24.08 10.06
C VAL A 132 2.31 24.20 10.34
N THR A 133 1.94 24.74 11.49
CA THR A 133 0.55 25.08 11.85
C THR A 133 0.42 26.55 12.20
N TRP A 134 -0.77 27.10 11.97
CA TRP A 134 -1.12 28.45 12.40
C TRP A 134 -2.56 28.56 12.87
N THR A 135 -2.76 29.33 13.93
CA THR A 135 -4.01 29.93 14.41
C THR A 135 -3.65 31.31 15.02
N PRO A 136 -4.63 32.17 15.36
CA PRO A 136 -4.32 33.43 16.03
C PRO A 136 -3.63 33.24 17.40
N GLU A 137 -3.89 32.10 18.03
CA GLU A 137 -3.36 31.73 19.35
C GLU A 137 -2.01 31.02 19.27
N ARG A 138 -1.66 30.39 18.13
CA ARG A 138 -0.45 29.56 18.07
C ARG A 138 0.10 29.39 16.66
N ILE A 139 1.41 29.45 16.52
CA ILE A 139 2.13 28.88 15.38
C ILE A 139 3.14 27.84 15.85
N ALA A 140 3.37 26.80 15.07
CA ALA A 140 4.37 25.77 15.38
C ALA A 140 5.08 25.26 14.13
N LEU A 141 6.35 24.85 14.31
CA LEU A 141 7.23 24.29 13.29
C LEU A 141 7.63 22.87 13.69
N TYR A 142 7.44 21.93 12.76
CA TYR A 142 7.71 20.52 12.90
C TYR A 142 8.74 20.06 11.86
N VAL A 143 9.65 19.20 12.31
CA VAL A 143 10.62 18.52 11.44
C VAL A 143 10.73 17.06 11.84
N ASP A 144 10.50 16.17 10.89
CA ASP A 144 10.58 14.71 11.05
C ASP A 144 9.75 14.22 12.25
N GLY A 145 8.47 14.62 12.28
CA GLY A 145 7.53 14.23 13.33
C GLY A 145 7.73 14.94 14.69
N LYS A 146 8.71 15.84 14.82
CA LYS A 146 9.07 16.47 16.10
C LYS A 146 8.80 17.97 16.08
N LEU A 147 8.13 18.47 17.12
CA LEU A 147 8.01 19.90 17.38
C LEU A 147 9.41 20.49 17.58
N ARG A 148 9.75 21.53 16.80
CA ARG A 148 11.05 22.20 16.86
C ARG A 148 10.98 23.56 17.50
N ASP A 149 9.91 24.29 17.23
CA ASP A 149 9.69 25.62 17.80
C ASP A 149 8.19 25.97 17.72
N ALA A 150 7.72 26.83 18.61
CA ALA A 150 6.35 27.32 18.66
C ALA A 150 6.25 28.69 19.36
N SER A 151 5.21 29.44 19.00
CA SER A 151 4.84 30.70 19.66
C SER A 151 3.35 30.68 19.99
N GLU A 152 2.99 30.98 21.24
CA GLU A 152 1.59 31.08 21.73
C GLU A 152 0.93 32.43 21.39
N LYS A 153 1.46 33.10 20.37
CA LYS A 153 0.90 34.32 19.80
C LYS A 153 1.44 34.48 18.38
N ALA A 154 0.54 34.74 17.43
CA ALA A 154 0.91 35.12 16.08
C ALA A 154 0.00 36.24 15.57
N ASP A 155 0.61 37.27 14.99
CA ASP A 155 -0.12 38.28 14.22
C ASP A 155 -0.29 37.73 12.80
N LEU A 156 -1.43 37.07 12.55
CA LEU A 156 -1.74 36.51 11.24
C LEU A 156 -2.03 37.64 10.22
N PRO A 157 -1.85 37.41 8.91
CA PRO A 157 -2.22 38.39 7.89
C PRO A 157 -3.68 38.81 8.02
N ASP A 158 -4.04 40.03 7.61
CA ASP A 158 -5.45 40.45 7.50
C ASP A 158 -6.06 40.13 6.11
N HIS A 159 -5.21 39.91 5.11
CA HIS A 159 -5.54 39.35 3.80
C HIS A 159 -4.43 38.42 3.31
N LEU A 160 -4.73 37.62 2.28
CA LEU A 160 -3.72 36.81 1.59
C LEU A 160 -3.50 37.37 0.18
N ALA A 161 -2.28 37.23 -0.33
CA ALA A 161 -1.99 37.49 -1.74
C ALA A 161 -2.81 36.57 -2.65
N ALA A 162 -3.12 37.02 -3.87
CA ALA A 162 -3.93 36.26 -4.83
C ALA A 162 -3.29 34.91 -5.24
N THR A 163 -1.98 34.79 -5.06
CA THR A 163 -1.19 33.63 -5.45
C THR A 163 -0.22 33.24 -4.33
N PHE A 164 -0.04 31.94 -4.15
CA PHE A 164 1.08 31.39 -3.40
C PHE A 164 2.03 30.64 -4.34
N TYR A 165 3.28 30.54 -3.92
CA TYR A 165 4.37 29.97 -4.68
C TYR A 165 4.99 28.78 -3.95
N ILE A 166 5.33 27.76 -4.72
CA ILE A 166 6.06 26.59 -4.27
C ILE A 166 7.43 26.57 -4.95
N GLY A 167 8.46 26.31 -4.15
CA GLY A 167 9.85 26.17 -4.59
C GLY A 167 10.57 27.49 -4.90
N SER A 168 9.96 28.62 -4.56
CA SER A 168 10.53 29.95 -4.80
C SER A 168 9.89 31.01 -3.90
N SER A 169 10.60 32.12 -3.69
CA SER A 169 9.99 33.38 -3.28
C SER A 169 9.00 33.88 -4.34
N SER A 170 8.03 34.71 -3.93
CA SER A 170 7.04 35.30 -4.85
C SER A 170 7.66 36.13 -5.99
N ASN A 171 8.82 36.76 -5.74
CA ASN A 171 9.56 37.52 -6.74
C ASN A 171 10.46 36.66 -7.66
N GLY A 172 10.60 35.36 -7.37
CA GLY A 172 11.45 34.47 -8.19
C GLY A 172 12.95 34.62 -7.96
N ASP A 173 13.37 35.31 -6.90
CA ASP A 173 14.77 35.63 -6.61
C ASP A 173 15.45 34.65 -5.62
N ARG A 174 14.67 33.73 -5.03
CA ARG A 174 15.16 32.74 -4.04
C ARG A 174 14.54 31.38 -4.29
N GLN A 175 15.23 30.55 -5.05
CA GLN A 175 14.79 29.18 -5.34
C GLN A 175 14.99 28.24 -4.15
N ALA A 176 14.17 27.18 -4.09
CA ALA A 176 14.35 26.11 -3.11
C ALA A 176 15.65 25.32 -3.33
N ASN A 177 16.07 25.13 -4.59
CA ASN A 177 17.20 24.26 -4.97
C ASN A 177 17.12 22.90 -4.25
N ALA A 178 15.94 22.29 -4.35
CA ALA A 178 15.54 21.11 -3.62
C ALA A 178 14.50 20.32 -4.41
N VAL A 179 14.36 19.05 -4.06
CA VAL A 179 13.20 18.25 -4.46
C VAL A 179 12.12 18.41 -3.39
N ILE A 180 10.90 18.74 -3.80
CA ILE A 180 9.73 18.81 -2.94
C ILE A 180 8.74 17.72 -3.37
N ASP A 181 8.16 17.04 -2.39
CA ASP A 181 7.21 15.94 -2.59
C ASP A 181 6.04 16.03 -1.59
N GLU A 182 4.87 15.48 -1.95
CA GLU A 182 3.63 15.43 -1.14
C GLU A 182 3.30 16.73 -0.39
N LEU A 183 3.15 17.85 -1.10
CA LEU A 183 2.79 19.13 -0.47
C LEU A 183 1.27 19.22 -0.26
N LEU A 184 0.86 19.33 1.00
CA LEU A 184 -0.54 19.36 1.40
C LEU A 184 -0.84 20.57 2.29
N ILE A 185 -1.98 21.22 2.05
CA ILE A 185 -2.50 22.34 2.83
C ILE A 185 -3.88 21.98 3.36
N PHE A 186 -4.09 22.19 4.66
CA PHE A 186 -5.34 21.87 5.36
C PHE A 186 -5.93 23.11 6.03
N ALA A 187 -7.26 23.13 6.17
CA ALA A 187 -8.04 24.16 6.85
C ALA A 187 -8.04 24.02 8.39
N ASP A 188 -7.55 22.90 8.92
CA ASP A 188 -7.33 22.68 10.35
C ASP A 188 -5.86 22.87 10.74
N ALA A 189 -5.63 23.10 12.02
CA ALA A 189 -4.30 23.22 12.63
C ALA A 189 -4.01 22.02 13.55
N ASP A 190 -4.41 20.80 13.16
CA ASP A 190 -4.22 19.61 13.99
C ASP A 190 -2.73 19.21 14.08
N GLU A 191 -2.12 19.58 15.21
CA GLU A 191 -0.71 19.29 15.51
C GLU A 191 -0.46 17.81 15.83
N ALA A 192 -1.46 17.05 16.28
CA ALA A 192 -1.27 15.64 16.63
C ALA A 192 -0.82 14.82 15.42
N VAL A 193 -1.27 15.19 14.22
CA VAL A 193 -0.91 14.50 12.98
C VAL A 193 0.53 14.82 12.54
N LEU A 194 1.09 15.95 12.96
CA LEU A 194 2.51 16.25 12.74
C LEU A 194 3.43 15.62 13.79
N GLN A 195 2.88 15.16 14.92
CA GLN A 195 3.63 14.55 16.02
C GLN A 195 3.60 13.01 15.98
N ALA A 196 2.55 12.43 15.41
CA ALA A 196 2.30 10.99 15.45
C ALA A 196 3.17 10.15 14.48
N ASN A 197 3.99 10.75 13.61
CA ASN A 197 4.90 10.01 12.73
C ASN A 197 5.96 10.91 12.05
N PRO A 198 7.24 10.48 11.92
CA PRO A 198 8.18 10.95 10.88
C PRO A 198 7.98 10.25 9.52
N ALA A 199 6.94 9.43 9.36
CA ALA A 199 6.49 8.97 8.06
C ALA A 199 5.48 9.97 7.46
N PRO A 200 5.27 9.98 6.13
CA PRO A 200 4.55 11.01 5.40
C PRO A 200 3.17 11.33 5.97
N ILE A 201 2.53 12.34 5.38
CA ILE A 201 1.10 12.60 5.51
C ILE A 201 0.36 11.46 4.78
N ASP A 202 0.49 10.24 5.30
CA ASP A 202 0.08 8.96 4.73
C ASP A 202 -1.33 8.58 5.16
N ALA A 203 -2.08 9.50 5.71
CA ALA A 203 -3.47 9.25 6.03
C ALA A 203 -4.34 9.37 4.77
N LEU A 204 -4.03 8.56 3.73
CA LEU A 204 -4.91 7.85 2.78
C LEU A 204 -4.16 7.26 1.55
N ASN A 205 -2.83 7.26 1.49
CA ASN A 205 -2.07 6.63 0.41
C ASN A 205 -1.29 5.42 0.92
N PHE A 206 -1.87 4.25 0.73
CA PHE A 206 -1.06 3.05 0.58
C PHE A 206 -0.19 3.20 -0.68
N PRO A 207 1.00 2.58 -0.74
CA PRO A 207 1.75 2.57 -1.98
C PRO A 207 0.83 2.12 -3.11
N ASN A 208 0.90 2.78 -4.27
CA ASN A 208 0.18 2.32 -5.48
C ASN A 208 0.50 0.86 -5.81
N GLN A 209 1.57 0.32 -5.22
CA GLN A 209 2.00 -1.06 -5.31
C GLN A 209 2.77 -1.49 -4.04
N PHE A 210 2.25 -2.46 -3.30
CA PHE A 210 2.93 -3.11 -2.18
C PHE A 210 3.92 -4.16 -2.68
N VAL A 211 5.16 -4.11 -2.19
CA VAL A 211 6.11 -5.20 -2.42
C VAL A 211 5.87 -6.33 -1.41
N ILE A 212 5.76 -7.56 -1.92
CA ILE A 212 5.62 -8.81 -1.18
C ILE A 212 6.91 -9.63 -1.36
N PRO A 213 7.86 -9.55 -0.42
CA PRO A 213 9.03 -10.41 -0.45
C PRO A 213 8.64 -11.85 -0.07
N VAL A 214 8.93 -12.80 -0.95
CA VAL A 214 8.56 -14.21 -0.85
C VAL A 214 9.79 -15.08 -0.66
N LEU A 215 9.75 -15.98 0.32
CA LEU A 215 10.69 -17.10 0.41
C LEU A 215 10.04 -18.35 -0.20
N VAL A 216 10.68 -18.93 -1.22
CA VAL A 216 10.22 -20.21 -1.78
C VAL A 216 10.96 -21.33 -1.07
N VAL A 217 10.23 -22.35 -0.60
CA VAL A 217 10.80 -23.53 0.04
C VAL A 217 10.27 -24.76 -0.67
N ALA A 218 11.13 -25.63 -1.19
CA ALA A 218 10.72 -26.82 -1.94
C ALA A 218 11.27 -28.09 -1.30
N TYR A 219 10.39 -29.04 -0.97
CA TYR A 219 10.76 -30.38 -0.50
C TYR A 219 10.53 -31.39 -1.62
N LEU A 220 11.62 -31.88 -2.21
CA LEU A 220 11.62 -32.79 -3.35
C LEU A 220 12.25 -34.14 -2.91
N PRO A 221 11.51 -35.02 -2.20
CA PRO A 221 12.07 -36.28 -1.73
C PRO A 221 12.55 -37.15 -2.89
N VAL A 222 13.83 -37.49 -2.94
CA VAL A 222 14.41 -38.24 -4.07
C VAL A 222 14.84 -39.66 -3.73
N ILE A 223 14.75 -40.53 -4.75
CA ILE A 223 15.51 -41.76 -4.86
C ILE A 223 16.28 -41.76 -6.19
N GLY A 224 17.61 -41.68 -6.10
CA GLY A 224 18.46 -41.47 -7.29
C GLY A 224 18.16 -40.13 -7.95
N ASN A 225 17.73 -40.16 -9.23
CA ASN A 225 17.41 -38.96 -10.02
C ASN A 225 15.90 -38.69 -10.16
N ARG A 226 15.06 -39.32 -9.34
CA ARG A 226 13.60 -39.22 -9.39
C ARG A 226 13.01 -38.86 -8.04
N ILE A 227 11.83 -38.26 -8.06
CA ILE A 227 11.00 -38.16 -6.86
C ILE A 227 10.63 -39.56 -6.38
N ASP A 228 10.81 -39.83 -5.09
CA ASP A 228 10.46 -41.09 -4.47
C ASP A 228 8.95 -41.21 -4.28
N ARG A 229 8.30 -41.86 -5.25
CA ARG A 229 6.85 -42.09 -5.20
C ARG A 229 6.38 -42.87 -3.97
N ARG A 230 7.28 -43.62 -3.30
CA ARG A 230 6.93 -44.32 -2.06
C ARG A 230 6.72 -43.36 -0.90
N VAL A 231 7.36 -42.18 -0.97
CA VAL A 231 7.21 -41.09 -0.01
C VAL A 231 6.00 -40.23 -0.37
N THR A 232 5.81 -39.92 -1.65
CA THR A 232 4.81 -38.93 -2.09
C THR A 232 3.44 -39.52 -2.42
N GLY A 233 3.34 -40.84 -2.66
CA GLY A 233 2.11 -41.55 -3.03
C GLY A 233 1.74 -41.44 -4.51
N ASP A 234 1.88 -40.26 -5.12
CA ASP A 234 1.36 -39.95 -6.47
C ASP A 234 2.46 -39.62 -7.50
N VAL A 235 3.44 -38.79 -7.13
CA VAL A 235 4.49 -38.29 -8.05
C VAL A 235 5.75 -39.15 -8.02
N GLY A 236 6.21 -39.61 -9.19
CA GLY A 236 7.46 -40.37 -9.33
C GLY A 236 8.34 -39.92 -10.48
N ALA A 237 8.24 -38.64 -10.87
CA ALA A 237 8.89 -38.07 -12.06
C ALA A 237 10.40 -37.78 -11.84
N PRO A 238 11.20 -37.57 -12.91
CA PRO A 238 12.57 -37.09 -12.77
C PRO A 238 12.63 -35.78 -11.98
N VAL A 239 13.56 -35.64 -11.04
CA VAL A 239 13.64 -34.46 -10.16
C VAL A 239 13.84 -33.17 -10.95
N GLY A 240 14.59 -33.22 -12.06
CA GLY A 240 14.77 -32.06 -12.94
C GLY A 240 13.47 -31.55 -13.57
N HIS A 241 12.52 -32.45 -13.87
CA HIS A 241 11.21 -32.07 -14.39
C HIS A 241 10.36 -31.37 -13.32
N ILE A 242 10.38 -31.89 -12.08
CA ILE A 242 9.65 -31.27 -10.97
C ILE A 242 10.24 -29.92 -10.58
N ARG A 243 11.57 -29.76 -10.59
CA ARG A 243 12.20 -28.45 -10.39
C ARG A 243 11.76 -27.42 -11.42
N GLN A 244 11.76 -27.81 -12.70
CA GLN A 244 11.30 -26.94 -13.77
C GLN A 244 9.83 -26.57 -13.59
N HIS A 245 8.99 -27.54 -13.25
CA HIS A 245 7.57 -27.31 -12.96
C HIS A 245 7.35 -26.34 -11.79
N VAL A 246 8.05 -26.53 -10.67
CA VAL A 246 8.00 -25.65 -9.50
C VAL A 246 8.40 -24.23 -9.87
N GLN A 247 9.50 -24.04 -10.60
CA GLN A 247 9.96 -22.72 -11.04
C GLN A 247 8.95 -22.04 -11.97
N GLN A 248 8.47 -22.76 -12.99
CA GLN A 248 7.51 -22.22 -13.95
C GLN A 248 6.17 -21.87 -13.29
N THR A 249 5.66 -22.75 -12.45
CA THR A 249 4.38 -22.55 -11.76
C THR A 249 4.48 -21.42 -10.74
N THR A 250 5.58 -21.31 -10.00
CA THR A 250 5.85 -20.17 -9.11
C THR A 250 5.76 -18.84 -9.86
N GLN A 251 6.38 -18.75 -11.05
CA GLN A 251 6.32 -17.54 -11.87
C GLN A 251 4.90 -17.26 -12.40
N GLN A 252 4.15 -18.29 -12.78
CA GLN A 252 2.75 -18.15 -13.19
C GLN A 252 1.85 -17.67 -12.04
N VAL A 253 2.10 -18.13 -10.81
CA VAL A 253 1.40 -17.68 -9.61
C VAL A 253 1.71 -16.21 -9.34
N VAL A 254 2.98 -15.79 -9.40
CA VAL A 254 3.36 -14.36 -9.32
C VAL A 254 2.58 -13.53 -10.33
N GLU A 255 2.59 -13.92 -11.61
CA GLU A 255 1.90 -13.19 -12.67
C GLU A 255 0.39 -13.12 -12.45
N ALA A 256 -0.23 -14.21 -11.99
CA ALA A 256 -1.65 -14.28 -11.71
C ALA A 256 -2.04 -13.38 -10.54
N LEU A 257 -1.30 -13.40 -9.44
CA LEU A 257 -1.57 -12.58 -8.25
C LEU A 257 -1.35 -11.10 -8.52
N GLU A 258 -0.28 -10.72 -9.23
CA GLU A 258 -0.06 -9.33 -9.63
C GLU A 258 -1.19 -8.84 -10.54
N ARG A 259 -1.50 -9.57 -11.61
CA ARG A 259 -2.62 -9.23 -12.51
C ARG A 259 -3.94 -9.16 -11.76
N GLY A 260 -4.18 -10.11 -10.85
CA GLY A 260 -5.37 -10.16 -10.00
C GLY A 260 -5.52 -8.91 -9.16
N SER A 261 -4.42 -8.41 -8.59
CA SER A 261 -4.43 -7.19 -7.76
C SER A 261 -4.59 -5.86 -8.53
N THR A 262 -4.81 -5.92 -9.85
CA THR A 262 -5.00 -4.74 -10.70
C THR A 262 -6.48 -4.40 -10.80
N TYR A 263 -6.97 -3.49 -9.96
CA TYR A 263 -8.38 -3.13 -9.91
C TYR A 263 -8.92 -2.69 -11.28
N HIS A 264 -9.93 -3.39 -11.77
CA HIS A 264 -10.53 -3.24 -13.09
C HIS A 264 -9.50 -3.16 -14.23
N GLY A 265 -8.40 -3.93 -14.15
CA GLY A 265 -7.35 -3.95 -15.18
C GLY A 265 -7.86 -4.33 -16.57
N TYR A 266 -8.95 -5.09 -16.64
CA TYR A 266 -9.64 -5.42 -17.91
C TYR A 266 -10.44 -4.25 -18.51
N LYS A 267 -10.70 -3.16 -17.76
CA LYS A 267 -11.34 -1.92 -18.25
C LYS A 267 -10.35 -0.79 -18.46
N ASN A 268 -9.33 -0.71 -17.60
CA ASN A 268 -8.33 0.35 -17.62
C ASN A 268 -6.93 -0.25 -17.82
N PRO A 269 -6.40 -0.24 -19.04
CA PRO A 269 -5.05 -0.72 -19.33
C PRO A 269 -3.93 0.07 -18.62
N ALA A 270 -4.22 1.29 -18.13
CA ALA A 270 -3.27 2.09 -17.36
C ALA A 270 -3.27 1.73 -15.86
N ALA A 271 -4.25 0.95 -15.39
CA ALA A 271 -4.30 0.50 -14.00
C ALA A 271 -3.05 -0.34 -13.68
N ARG A 272 -2.56 -0.18 -12.46
CA ARG A 272 -1.37 -0.88 -11.95
C ARG A 272 -1.78 -1.90 -10.89
N PRO A 273 -1.01 -2.99 -10.76
CA PRO A 273 -1.26 -3.98 -9.73
C PRO A 273 -0.97 -3.41 -8.34
N SER A 274 -1.87 -3.68 -7.40
CA SER A 274 -1.68 -3.26 -6.01
C SER A 274 -0.60 -4.09 -5.32
N LEU A 275 -0.31 -5.30 -5.77
CA LEU A 275 0.75 -6.16 -5.23
C LEU A 275 1.85 -6.37 -6.27
N ARG A 276 3.10 -6.44 -5.79
CA ARG A 276 4.29 -6.83 -6.55
C ARG A 276 5.04 -7.89 -5.79
N TYR A 277 5.17 -9.07 -6.36
CA TYR A 277 5.87 -10.17 -5.70
C TYR A 277 7.35 -10.15 -6.05
N GLN A 278 8.18 -10.33 -5.03
CA GLN A 278 9.62 -10.41 -5.16
C GLN A 278 10.09 -11.73 -4.55
N LEU A 279 10.48 -12.68 -5.39
CA LEU A 279 11.12 -13.91 -4.92
C LEU A 279 12.50 -13.55 -4.35
N VAL A 280 12.66 -13.70 -3.04
CA VAL A 280 13.89 -13.33 -2.32
C VAL A 280 14.94 -14.43 -2.45
N GLU A 281 14.52 -15.68 -2.27
CA GLU A 281 15.37 -16.86 -2.36
C GLU A 281 14.51 -18.12 -2.58
N THR A 282 15.12 -19.16 -3.16
CA THR A 282 14.55 -20.52 -3.23
C THR A 282 15.42 -21.50 -2.45
N LEU A 283 14.86 -22.09 -1.39
CA LEU A 283 15.50 -23.14 -0.60
C LEU A 283 14.96 -24.51 -1.03
N GLU A 284 15.84 -25.41 -1.44
CA GLU A 284 15.48 -26.76 -1.90
C GLU A 284 16.03 -27.83 -0.94
N TYR A 285 15.16 -28.77 -0.56
CA TYR A 285 15.49 -29.92 0.27
C TYR A 285 15.15 -31.22 -0.48
N MET A 286 16.05 -32.20 -0.42
CA MET A 286 15.92 -33.50 -1.10
C MET A 286 15.27 -34.58 -0.22
N ASP A 287 14.85 -34.21 0.98
CA ASP A 287 14.28 -35.10 1.98
C ASP A 287 12.74 -34.99 2.00
N PRO A 288 12.03 -35.96 2.59
CA PRO A 288 10.60 -35.84 2.85
C PRO A 288 10.23 -34.61 3.69
N LEU A 289 8.99 -34.14 3.54
CA LEU A 289 8.43 -33.11 4.42
C LEU A 289 8.43 -33.63 5.87
N PRO A 290 8.80 -32.80 6.86
CA PRO A 290 8.55 -33.07 8.27
C PRO A 290 7.05 -33.24 8.52
N THR A 291 6.67 -34.24 9.33
CA THR A 291 5.26 -34.51 9.65
C THR A 291 5.07 -34.85 11.12
N TYR A 292 3.84 -34.64 11.60
CA TYR A 292 3.40 -35.09 12.91
C TYR A 292 2.02 -35.74 12.82
N ARG A 293 1.71 -36.62 13.76
CA ARG A 293 0.37 -37.24 13.84
C ARG A 293 -0.60 -36.27 14.48
N LYS A 294 -1.62 -35.84 13.74
CA LYS A 294 -2.71 -34.99 14.24
C LYS A 294 -3.95 -35.84 14.55
N HIS A 295 -4.57 -35.61 15.70
CA HIS A 295 -5.80 -36.34 16.07
C HIS A 295 -6.93 -35.99 15.09
N GLY A 296 -7.73 -36.98 14.68
CA GLY A 296 -8.83 -36.79 13.72
C GLY A 296 -8.42 -36.90 12.24
N HIS A 297 -7.13 -36.88 11.94
CA HIS A 297 -6.61 -37.00 10.58
C HIS A 297 -6.19 -38.43 10.24
N ARG A 298 -6.42 -38.85 8.98
CA ARG A 298 -6.06 -40.19 8.49
C ARG A 298 -4.59 -40.25 8.10
N ALA A 299 -4.10 -39.21 7.42
CA ALA A 299 -2.69 -39.01 7.12
C ALA A 299 -2.04 -38.13 8.20
N PRO A 300 -0.71 -38.21 8.39
CA PRO A 300 -0.01 -37.23 9.23
C PRO A 300 -0.11 -35.82 8.63
N MET A 301 -0.10 -34.79 9.46
CA MET A 301 -0.11 -33.40 9.03
C MET A 301 1.33 -32.93 8.78
N THR A 302 1.52 -32.00 7.84
CA THR A 302 2.79 -31.28 7.68
C THR A 302 3.17 -30.56 8.97
N ASP A 303 4.40 -30.74 9.43
CA ASP A 303 4.93 -30.03 10.59
C ASP A 303 5.54 -28.69 10.15
N TYR A 304 4.69 -27.67 10.05
CA TYR A 304 5.11 -26.33 9.63
C TYR A 304 6.12 -25.71 10.59
N ASN A 305 6.05 -25.98 11.90
CA ASN A 305 7.08 -25.53 12.84
C ASN A 305 8.45 -26.14 12.52
N ALA A 306 8.52 -27.44 12.24
CA ALA A 306 9.77 -28.09 11.87
C ALA A 306 10.33 -27.51 10.56
N VAL A 307 9.48 -27.25 9.56
CA VAL A 307 9.88 -26.58 8.31
C VAL A 307 10.41 -25.16 8.59
N MET A 308 9.64 -24.34 9.31
CA MET A 308 9.98 -22.94 9.61
C MET A 308 11.25 -22.82 10.46
N ASN A 309 11.46 -23.74 11.41
CA ASN A 309 12.69 -23.82 12.19
C ASN A 309 13.89 -24.19 11.32
N ARG A 310 13.75 -25.17 10.40
CA ARG A 310 14.83 -25.60 9.50
C ARG A 310 15.32 -24.46 8.61
N VAL A 311 14.43 -23.61 8.11
CA VAL A 311 14.78 -22.48 7.25
C VAL A 311 15.21 -21.22 8.03
N ASN A 312 15.15 -21.25 9.37
CA ASN A 312 15.35 -20.09 10.23
C ASN A 312 14.42 -18.93 9.85
N ILE A 313 13.09 -19.17 9.86
CA ILE A 313 12.08 -18.21 9.38
C ILE A 313 12.21 -16.83 10.02
N ARG A 314 12.63 -16.77 11.29
CA ARG A 314 12.84 -15.52 12.03
C ARG A 314 13.78 -14.56 11.29
N HIS A 315 14.89 -15.07 10.75
CA HIS A 315 15.82 -14.24 9.99
C HIS A 315 15.17 -13.67 8.72
N TRP A 316 14.42 -14.51 8.00
CA TRP A 316 13.76 -14.10 6.76
C TRP A 316 12.68 -13.04 7.00
N VAL A 317 11.85 -13.23 8.01
CA VAL A 317 10.77 -12.29 8.32
C VAL A 317 11.33 -11.04 8.96
N GLU A 318 12.00 -11.15 10.12
CA GLU A 318 12.39 -10.01 10.95
C GLU A 318 13.60 -9.23 10.43
N THR A 319 14.47 -9.87 9.63
CA THR A 319 15.66 -9.20 9.06
C THR A 319 15.55 -8.92 7.57
N ARG A 320 14.91 -9.82 6.79
CA ARG A 320 14.83 -9.72 5.33
C ARG A 320 13.47 -9.22 4.83
N GLY A 321 12.50 -9.02 5.74
CA GLY A 321 11.18 -8.49 5.41
C GLY A 321 10.29 -9.45 4.62
N VAL A 322 10.55 -10.76 4.68
CA VAL A 322 9.69 -11.78 4.05
C VAL A 322 8.30 -11.71 4.65
N LYS A 323 7.29 -11.62 3.77
CA LYS A 323 5.88 -11.59 4.12
C LYS A 323 5.18 -12.91 3.82
N GLU A 324 5.70 -13.65 2.85
CA GLU A 324 5.11 -14.92 2.46
C GLU A 324 6.17 -16.02 2.30
N VAL A 325 5.79 -17.23 2.67
CA VAL A 325 6.56 -18.44 2.41
C VAL A 325 5.72 -19.34 1.50
N TRP A 326 6.26 -19.66 0.33
CA TRP A 326 5.61 -20.57 -0.61
C TRP A 326 6.27 -21.94 -0.51
N LEU A 327 5.61 -22.86 0.21
CA LEU A 327 6.07 -24.21 0.46
C LEU A 327 5.59 -25.15 -0.64
N TRP A 328 6.50 -25.56 -1.52
CA TRP A 328 6.26 -26.62 -2.50
C TRP A 328 6.51 -28.00 -1.89
N GLY A 329 5.49 -28.83 -1.92
CA GLY A 329 5.50 -30.18 -1.38
C GLY A 329 4.60 -31.13 -2.16
N TYR A 330 4.25 -32.23 -1.52
CA TYR A 330 3.37 -33.26 -2.05
C TYR A 330 2.23 -33.51 -1.08
N HIS A 331 1.12 -34.05 -1.61
CA HIS A 331 0.00 -34.50 -0.80
C HIS A 331 -0.22 -36.00 -0.98
N GLY A 332 -0.52 -36.46 -2.21
CA GLY A 332 -0.71 -37.86 -2.60
C GLY A 332 -1.61 -38.74 -1.73
N GLY A 333 -2.38 -38.15 -0.81
CA GLY A 333 -3.13 -38.87 0.22
C GLY A 333 -2.27 -39.46 1.34
N VAL A 334 -0.98 -39.07 1.42
CA VAL A 334 0.00 -39.58 2.39
C VAL A 334 0.38 -38.55 3.45
N ILE A 335 0.01 -37.28 3.24
CA ILE A 335 0.20 -36.18 4.17
C ILE A 335 -0.96 -35.19 4.00
N ASP A 336 -1.47 -34.68 5.11
CA ASP A 336 -2.47 -33.61 5.13
C ASP A 336 -1.77 -32.25 5.20
N ILE A 337 -2.42 -31.23 4.63
CA ILE A 337 -1.91 -29.87 4.49
C ILE A 337 -2.98 -28.84 4.86
N TRP A 338 -2.54 -27.59 5.02
CA TRP A 338 -3.39 -26.41 5.04
C TRP A 338 -2.96 -25.55 3.86
N GLU A 339 -3.93 -25.04 3.12
CA GLU A 339 -3.70 -24.23 1.92
C GLU A 339 -2.98 -22.92 2.27
N SER A 340 -3.33 -22.34 3.41
CA SER A 340 -2.62 -21.20 4.00
C SER A 340 -2.61 -21.25 5.53
N ASN A 341 -1.57 -20.68 6.12
CA ASN A 341 -1.42 -20.50 7.56
C ASN A 341 -0.69 -19.19 7.87
N MET A 342 -1.09 -18.45 8.90
CA MET A 342 -0.65 -17.07 9.15
C MET A 342 -0.26 -16.89 10.61
N ALA A 343 0.88 -16.26 10.86
CA ALA A 343 1.34 -15.96 12.21
C ALA A 343 1.95 -14.56 12.32
N GLY A 344 1.77 -13.92 13.47
CA GLY A 344 2.30 -12.61 13.75
C GLY A 344 1.73 -11.96 15.02
N PRO A 345 2.12 -10.70 15.30
CA PRO A 345 1.72 -9.99 16.52
C PRO A 345 0.20 -9.71 16.60
N PHE A 346 -0.52 -9.81 15.48
CA PHE A 346 -1.97 -9.59 15.40
C PHE A 346 -2.79 -10.88 15.36
N GLY A 347 -2.15 -12.03 15.59
CA GLY A 347 -2.80 -13.33 15.66
C GLY A 347 -2.80 -14.08 14.32
N ASP A 348 -3.64 -15.12 14.26
CA ASP A 348 -3.76 -16.03 13.14
C ASP A 348 -5.12 -15.86 12.46
N ILE A 349 -5.08 -15.28 11.25
CA ILE A 349 -6.25 -15.09 10.38
C ILE A 349 -6.04 -15.93 9.12
N SER A 350 -5.93 -17.24 9.29
CA SER A 350 -5.70 -18.16 8.18
C SER A 350 -6.96 -18.86 7.67
N ASN A 351 -6.85 -19.45 6.47
CA ASN A 351 -7.68 -20.56 6.02
C ASN A 351 -7.15 -21.89 6.57
N SER A 352 -7.13 -22.01 7.89
CA SER A 352 -6.71 -23.21 8.62
C SER A 352 -7.51 -23.36 9.93
N ASP A 353 -7.03 -24.19 10.85
CA ASP A 353 -7.61 -24.35 12.19
C ASP A 353 -7.39 -23.12 13.09
N ARG A 354 -6.58 -22.15 12.65
CA ARG A 354 -6.22 -20.93 13.37
C ARG A 354 -5.50 -21.21 14.71
N ASP A 355 -4.58 -22.17 14.72
CA ASP A 355 -3.85 -22.56 15.92
C ASP A 355 -2.59 -21.72 16.09
N ARG A 356 -2.58 -20.85 17.11
CA ARG A 356 -1.43 -19.98 17.44
C ARG A 356 -0.08 -20.67 17.66
N PHE A 357 -0.03 -22.00 17.72
CA PHE A 357 1.19 -22.77 17.94
C PHE A 357 1.65 -23.57 16.72
N ASP A 358 0.95 -23.52 15.59
CA ASP A 358 1.30 -24.30 14.41
C ASP A 358 2.32 -23.61 13.49
N LEU A 359 2.63 -22.34 13.76
CA LEU A 359 3.70 -21.54 13.19
C LEU A 359 4.47 -20.73 14.28
N PRO A 360 5.77 -20.44 14.08
CA PRO A 360 6.50 -19.52 14.95
C PRO A 360 5.89 -18.12 15.00
N ASN A 361 5.53 -17.65 16.20
CA ASN A 361 5.07 -16.27 16.37
C ASN A 361 6.27 -15.30 16.39
N LEU A 362 6.26 -14.31 15.49
CA LEU A 362 7.35 -13.36 15.23
C LEU A 362 6.89 -11.91 15.46
N SER A 363 7.83 -10.95 15.42
CA SER A 363 7.50 -9.53 15.58
C SER A 363 6.81 -8.90 14.36
N GLN A 364 6.78 -9.60 13.23
CA GLN A 364 6.11 -9.19 11.99
C GLN A 364 5.25 -10.35 11.48
N THR A 365 4.10 -10.01 10.90
CA THR A 365 3.20 -11.01 10.33
C THR A 365 3.73 -11.60 9.04
N TYR A 366 3.58 -12.91 8.87
CA TYR A 366 3.85 -13.64 7.63
C TYR A 366 2.81 -14.75 7.39
N THR A 367 2.65 -15.12 6.12
CA THR A 367 1.74 -16.19 5.69
C THR A 367 2.52 -17.30 4.98
N VAL A 368 2.21 -18.56 5.30
CA VAL A 368 2.73 -19.75 4.63
C VAL A 368 1.63 -20.30 3.72
N TYR A 369 1.93 -20.51 2.44
CA TYR A 369 1.09 -21.21 1.49
C TYR A 369 1.69 -22.57 1.16
N HIS A 370 0.88 -23.63 1.13
CA HIS A 370 1.37 -24.99 0.87
C HIS A 370 0.89 -25.53 -0.47
N TYR A 371 1.77 -25.43 -1.47
CA TYR A 371 1.53 -25.89 -2.83
C TYR A 371 1.86 -27.36 -3.03
N ASN A 372 1.03 -28.04 -3.80
CA ASN A 372 1.30 -29.38 -4.29
C ASN A 372 2.01 -29.32 -5.66
N TYR A 373 3.27 -29.74 -5.75
CA TYR A 373 4.01 -29.74 -7.03
C TYR A 373 3.47 -30.74 -8.06
N GLY A 374 2.48 -31.57 -7.71
CA GLY A 374 1.71 -32.39 -8.65
C GLY A 374 0.54 -31.64 -9.31
N ARG A 375 0.31 -30.38 -8.93
CA ARG A 375 -0.79 -29.51 -9.41
C ARG A 375 -0.26 -28.30 -10.17
N GLY A 376 -1.18 -27.51 -10.73
CA GLY A 376 -0.86 -26.36 -11.57
C GLY A 376 -0.98 -25.01 -10.84
N PRO A 377 -0.86 -23.91 -11.59
CA PRO A 377 -1.00 -22.56 -11.03
C PRO A 377 -2.42 -22.25 -10.54
N SER A 378 -3.44 -22.95 -11.05
CA SER A 378 -4.82 -22.70 -10.62
C SER A 378 -5.01 -23.05 -9.15
N GLU A 379 -4.66 -24.28 -8.75
CA GLU A 379 -4.76 -24.72 -7.35
C GLU A 379 -3.88 -23.85 -6.42
N ALA A 380 -2.68 -23.47 -6.85
CA ALA A 380 -1.80 -22.60 -6.04
C ALA A 380 -2.35 -21.17 -5.86
N VAL A 381 -3.09 -20.63 -6.84
CA VAL A 381 -3.77 -19.33 -6.72
C VAL A 381 -5.06 -19.44 -5.90
N GLU A 382 -5.73 -20.59 -5.93
CA GLU A 382 -6.89 -20.87 -5.08
C GLU A 382 -6.54 -20.79 -3.59
N ASP A 383 -5.38 -21.31 -3.18
CA ASP A 383 -4.86 -21.17 -1.80
C ASP A 383 -4.79 -19.69 -1.35
N HIS A 384 -4.35 -18.81 -2.25
CA HIS A 384 -4.30 -17.36 -2.04
C HIS A 384 -5.70 -16.74 -1.96
N MET A 385 -6.63 -17.20 -2.80
CA MET A 385 -8.01 -16.72 -2.74
C MET A 385 -8.64 -16.99 -1.39
N HIS A 386 -8.47 -18.19 -0.86
CA HIS A 386 -9.01 -18.55 0.46
C HIS A 386 -8.39 -17.73 1.58
N GLN A 387 -7.09 -17.42 1.50
CA GLN A 387 -6.46 -16.53 2.48
C GLN A 387 -7.00 -15.10 2.37
N ILE A 388 -7.16 -14.57 1.15
CA ILE A 388 -7.76 -13.24 0.93
C ILE A 388 -9.18 -13.19 1.50
N GLU A 389 -9.99 -14.22 1.26
CA GLU A 389 -11.34 -14.35 1.82
C GLU A 389 -11.32 -14.39 3.35
N ALA A 390 -10.40 -15.16 3.94
CA ALA A 390 -10.25 -15.28 5.39
C ALA A 390 -9.89 -13.93 6.03
N VAL A 391 -8.97 -13.18 5.43
CA VAL A 391 -8.54 -11.86 5.90
C VAL A 391 -9.66 -10.83 5.76
N LEU A 392 -10.25 -10.69 4.57
CA LEU A 392 -11.29 -9.68 4.35
C LEU A 392 -12.55 -9.95 5.18
N ARG A 393 -12.89 -11.22 5.41
CA ARG A 393 -13.94 -11.63 6.35
C ARG A 393 -13.68 -11.16 7.77
N ASP A 394 -12.45 -11.27 8.22
CA ASP A 394 -12.06 -10.94 9.59
C ASP A 394 -12.12 -9.44 9.84
N ILE A 395 -11.70 -8.65 8.84
CA ILE A 395 -11.75 -7.18 8.89
C ILE A 395 -13.19 -6.65 8.88
N ASP A 396 -14.03 -7.11 7.94
CA ASP A 396 -15.45 -6.74 7.91
C ASP A 396 -16.29 -7.82 7.22
N HIS A 397 -16.80 -8.74 8.03
CA HIS A 397 -17.65 -9.83 7.57
C HIS A 397 -18.86 -9.35 6.76
N ARG A 398 -19.53 -8.28 7.21
CA ARG A 398 -20.79 -7.84 6.59
C ARG A 398 -20.54 -7.23 5.23
N LEU A 399 -19.55 -6.33 5.15
CA LEU A 399 -19.24 -5.69 3.89
C LEU A 399 -18.64 -6.69 2.89
N PHE A 400 -17.80 -7.61 3.34
CA PHE A 400 -17.21 -8.62 2.46
C PHE A 400 -18.21 -9.73 2.09
N TRP A 401 -18.68 -10.55 3.04
CA TRP A 401 -19.51 -11.72 2.70
C TRP A 401 -20.93 -11.36 2.29
N GLU A 402 -21.59 -10.47 3.01
CA GLU A 402 -23.01 -10.20 2.75
C GLU A 402 -23.20 -9.26 1.56
N LYS A 403 -22.30 -8.29 1.35
CA LYS A 403 -22.45 -7.28 0.29
C LYS A 403 -21.58 -7.52 -0.93
N PHE A 404 -20.30 -7.85 -0.77
CA PHE A 404 -19.38 -8.09 -1.89
C PHE A 404 -19.62 -9.46 -2.52
N VAL A 405 -19.42 -10.51 -1.74
CA VAL A 405 -19.56 -11.89 -2.21
C VAL A 405 -21.01 -12.22 -2.54
N GLY A 406 -21.93 -11.93 -1.62
CA GLY A 406 -23.36 -12.21 -1.76
C GLY A 406 -23.70 -13.69 -1.72
N LYS A 407 -24.93 -14.02 -2.13
CA LYS A 407 -25.42 -15.41 -2.18
C LYS A 407 -25.37 -15.98 -3.59
N PRO A 408 -25.20 -17.31 -3.76
CA PRO A 408 -25.35 -17.97 -5.05
C PRO A 408 -26.67 -17.59 -5.73
N GLY A 409 -26.60 -17.18 -6.99
CA GLY A 409 -27.75 -16.76 -7.78
C GLY A 409 -28.26 -15.34 -7.54
N GLU A 410 -27.72 -14.59 -6.57
CA GLU A 410 -28.10 -13.19 -6.33
C GLU A 410 -27.52 -12.23 -7.39
N GLY A 411 -26.43 -12.63 -8.05
CA GLY A 411 -25.73 -11.77 -9.01
C GLY A 411 -24.80 -10.74 -8.36
N ARG A 412 -24.24 -11.04 -7.19
CA ARG A 412 -23.12 -10.28 -6.60
C ARG A 412 -21.79 -10.75 -7.18
N CYS A 413 -20.67 -10.61 -6.46
CA CYS A 413 -19.34 -10.89 -6.98
C CYS A 413 -18.91 -12.37 -6.92
N GLY A 414 -19.53 -13.20 -6.08
CA GLY A 414 -19.09 -14.58 -5.89
C GLY A 414 -17.78 -14.68 -5.09
N TRP A 415 -17.16 -15.86 -5.09
CA TRP A 415 -15.94 -16.21 -4.34
C TRP A 415 -15.13 -17.30 -5.06
N ALA A 416 -14.07 -17.83 -4.43
CA ALA A 416 -13.16 -18.83 -5.00
C ALA A 416 -13.91 -19.94 -5.75
N HIS A 417 -14.85 -20.62 -5.09
CA HIS A 417 -15.53 -21.78 -5.67
C HIS A 417 -16.78 -21.45 -6.49
N PHE A 418 -17.38 -20.28 -6.29
CA PHE A 418 -18.63 -19.88 -6.92
C PHE A 418 -18.47 -18.57 -7.71
N PRO A 419 -18.37 -18.61 -9.05
CA PRO A 419 -18.63 -17.43 -9.85
C PRO A 419 -20.09 -16.97 -9.70
N PRO A 420 -20.47 -15.75 -10.14
CA PRO A 420 -21.81 -15.23 -9.93
C PRO A 420 -22.93 -16.15 -10.43
N ASN A 421 -22.67 -16.91 -11.51
CA ASN A 421 -23.61 -17.86 -12.10
C ASN A 421 -23.45 -19.31 -11.62
N GLY A 422 -22.56 -19.58 -10.65
CA GLY A 422 -22.30 -20.91 -10.12
C GLY A 422 -23.49 -21.43 -9.30
N VAL A 423 -23.81 -22.72 -9.45
CA VAL A 423 -24.90 -23.38 -8.72
C VAL A 423 -24.43 -24.53 -7.83
N ARG A 424 -23.14 -24.82 -7.87
CA ARG A 424 -22.46 -25.84 -7.06
C ARG A 424 -20.99 -25.46 -6.91
N ASP A 425 -20.29 -26.20 -6.06
CA ASP A 425 -18.87 -26.03 -5.82
C ASP A 425 -18.05 -26.21 -7.12
N TYR A 426 -17.04 -25.36 -7.32
CA TYR A 426 -16.11 -25.37 -8.45
C TYR A 426 -16.78 -25.20 -9.84
N ASP A 427 -17.88 -24.44 -9.93
CA ASP A 427 -18.72 -24.34 -11.13
C ASP A 427 -18.26 -23.25 -12.13
N TRP A 428 -16.96 -23.06 -12.27
CA TRP A 428 -16.34 -22.00 -13.11
C TRP A 428 -16.69 -22.10 -14.60
N ALA A 429 -17.01 -23.30 -15.08
CA ALA A 429 -17.35 -23.53 -16.49
C ALA A 429 -18.85 -23.42 -16.80
N ASN A 430 -19.68 -22.95 -15.86
CA ASN A 430 -21.11 -22.83 -16.09
C ASN A 430 -21.43 -21.81 -17.19
N SER A 431 -22.07 -22.27 -18.27
CA SER A 431 -22.39 -21.44 -19.43
C SER A 431 -23.72 -20.68 -19.32
N SER A 432 -24.48 -20.90 -18.24
CA SER A 432 -25.74 -20.21 -17.97
C SER A 432 -25.50 -18.73 -17.72
N TYR A 433 -26.39 -17.88 -18.23
CA TYR A 433 -26.30 -16.43 -18.02
C TYR A 433 -26.90 -16.02 -16.69
N ILE A 434 -26.28 -15.03 -16.05
CA ILE A 434 -26.82 -14.31 -14.90
C ILE A 434 -26.69 -12.79 -15.11
N LEU A 435 -27.56 -12.01 -14.46
CA LEU A 435 -27.36 -10.59 -14.25
C LEU A 435 -26.50 -10.42 -13.00
N THR A 436 -25.31 -9.81 -13.12
CA THR A 436 -24.41 -9.57 -11.98
C THR A 436 -23.78 -8.20 -12.03
N ASP A 437 -23.59 -7.59 -10.86
CA ASP A 437 -22.93 -6.29 -10.72
C ASP A 437 -21.43 -6.39 -10.44
N ILE A 438 -20.80 -7.56 -10.57
CA ILE A 438 -19.37 -7.76 -10.23
C ILE A 438 -18.43 -6.70 -10.82
N GLU A 439 -18.70 -6.21 -12.04
CA GLU A 439 -17.87 -5.20 -12.68
C GLU A 439 -18.20 -3.75 -12.26
N ASP A 440 -19.38 -3.47 -11.70
CA ASP A 440 -19.78 -2.13 -11.23
C ASP A 440 -20.20 -2.17 -9.77
N TRP A 441 -19.62 -3.11 -9.01
CA TRP A 441 -20.11 -3.43 -7.68
C TRP A 441 -20.06 -2.20 -6.78
N ARG A 442 -21.16 -1.96 -6.07
CA ARG A 442 -21.24 -1.01 -4.96
C ARG A 442 -21.82 -1.72 -3.74
N PRO A 443 -21.46 -1.30 -2.52
CA PRO A 443 -21.98 -1.87 -1.29
C PRO A 443 -23.52 -1.93 -1.22
N ASP A 444 -24.20 -0.94 -1.81
CA ASP A 444 -25.67 -0.82 -1.82
C ASP A 444 -26.31 -1.19 -3.16
N GLY A 445 -25.54 -1.82 -4.07
CA GLY A 445 -26.00 -2.26 -5.38
C GLY A 445 -25.35 -1.47 -6.52
N GLY A 446 -24.72 -2.20 -7.46
CA GLY A 446 -24.13 -1.66 -8.68
C GLY A 446 -24.99 -1.92 -9.92
N GLU A 447 -24.57 -1.39 -11.07
CA GLU A 447 -25.18 -1.70 -12.36
C GLU A 447 -24.95 -3.18 -12.72
N GLN A 448 -26.04 -3.94 -12.87
CA GLN A 448 -25.97 -5.35 -13.27
C GLN A 448 -25.78 -5.50 -14.78
N LYS A 449 -24.88 -6.43 -15.16
CA LYS A 449 -24.64 -6.83 -16.55
C LYS A 449 -24.91 -8.30 -16.74
N ARG A 450 -25.45 -8.65 -17.92
CA ARG A 450 -25.69 -10.04 -18.32
C ARG A 450 -24.38 -10.69 -18.77
N MET A 451 -23.91 -11.70 -18.04
CA MET A 451 -22.68 -12.43 -18.39
C MET A 451 -22.76 -13.92 -18.01
N ASN A 452 -21.77 -14.71 -18.47
CA ASN A 452 -21.57 -16.12 -18.15
C ASN A 452 -20.06 -16.44 -18.16
N CYS A 453 -19.70 -17.72 -18.07
CA CYS A 453 -18.31 -18.13 -17.95
C CYS A 453 -17.36 -17.69 -19.05
N ARG A 454 -17.87 -17.33 -20.25
CA ARG A 454 -17.03 -16.80 -21.33
C ARG A 454 -16.29 -15.53 -20.91
N ARG A 455 -16.80 -14.80 -19.92
CA ARG A 455 -16.16 -13.59 -19.40
C ARG A 455 -14.79 -13.87 -18.78
N TRP A 456 -14.59 -15.06 -18.21
CA TRP A 456 -13.35 -15.56 -17.64
C TRP A 456 -12.90 -16.87 -18.32
N ASN A 457 -13.15 -16.99 -19.62
CA ASN A 457 -12.75 -18.15 -20.45
C ASN A 457 -13.23 -19.53 -19.95
N CYS A 458 -14.22 -19.59 -19.05
CA CYS A 458 -14.70 -20.81 -18.42
C CYS A 458 -13.59 -21.62 -17.73
N ASP A 459 -12.54 -20.94 -17.28
CA ASP A 459 -11.34 -21.50 -16.65
C ASP A 459 -11.15 -20.92 -15.24
N SER A 460 -10.72 -21.76 -14.30
CA SER A 460 -10.59 -21.41 -12.89
C SER A 460 -9.51 -20.35 -12.64
N LEU A 461 -8.33 -20.48 -13.24
CA LEU A 461 -7.25 -19.52 -13.02
C LEU A 461 -7.65 -18.13 -13.55
N THR A 462 -8.27 -18.06 -14.73
CA THR A 462 -8.75 -16.77 -15.23
C THR A 462 -9.98 -16.25 -14.48
N TRP A 463 -10.79 -17.11 -13.87
CA TRP A 463 -11.81 -16.70 -12.91
C TRP A 463 -11.19 -16.04 -11.69
N PHE A 464 -10.19 -16.67 -11.07
CA PHE A 464 -9.51 -16.15 -9.88
C PHE A 464 -8.90 -14.76 -10.13
N ILE A 465 -8.22 -14.61 -11.27
CA ILE A 465 -7.67 -13.31 -11.68
C ILE A 465 -8.79 -12.30 -11.89
N TYR A 466 -9.86 -12.65 -12.60
CA TYR A 466 -10.98 -11.75 -12.84
C TYR A 466 -11.67 -11.33 -11.55
N TRP A 467 -11.90 -12.26 -10.62
CA TRP A 467 -12.52 -11.98 -9.32
C TRP A 467 -11.65 -11.02 -8.50
N MET A 468 -10.35 -11.30 -8.38
CA MET A 468 -9.41 -10.42 -7.68
C MET A 468 -9.41 -9.00 -8.27
N GLN A 469 -9.51 -8.87 -9.61
CA GLN A 469 -9.56 -7.55 -10.27
C GLN A 469 -10.82 -6.73 -9.92
N ASN A 470 -11.83 -7.33 -9.29
CA ASN A 470 -13.03 -6.62 -8.84
C ASN A 470 -13.02 -6.31 -7.34
N LEU A 471 -12.02 -6.75 -6.57
CA LEU A 471 -11.82 -6.30 -5.19
C LEU A 471 -11.41 -4.81 -5.17
N PRO A 472 -12.05 -3.94 -4.36
CA PRO A 472 -11.71 -2.52 -4.26
C PRO A 472 -10.21 -2.27 -4.07
N GLY A 473 -9.54 -1.82 -5.14
CA GLY A 473 -8.11 -1.52 -5.12
C GLY A 473 -7.78 -0.05 -4.93
N ALA A 474 -6.54 0.34 -5.29
CA ALA A 474 -6.13 1.74 -5.33
C ALA A 474 -7.04 2.56 -6.26
N ASN A 475 -7.42 3.77 -5.82
CA ASN A 475 -8.27 4.70 -6.57
C ASN A 475 -9.62 4.11 -7.01
N ASN A 476 -10.20 3.20 -6.21
CA ASN A 476 -11.47 2.54 -6.57
C ASN A 476 -12.66 3.50 -6.74
N GLY A 477 -12.62 4.68 -6.09
CA GLY A 477 -13.65 5.71 -6.21
C GLY A 477 -15.01 5.32 -5.61
N LEU A 478 -15.07 4.23 -4.85
CA LEU A 478 -16.30 3.74 -4.23
C LEU A 478 -16.49 4.35 -2.83
N THR A 479 -17.75 4.49 -2.44
CA THR A 479 -18.13 4.93 -1.11
C THR A 479 -19.13 3.97 -0.47
N TYR A 480 -19.11 3.90 0.86
CA TYR A 480 -20.13 3.26 1.66
C TYR A 480 -20.51 4.18 2.82
N ARG A 481 -21.80 4.53 2.94
CA ARG A 481 -22.29 5.46 3.98
C ARG A 481 -21.49 6.77 4.01
N ASP A 482 -21.34 7.39 2.84
CA ASP A 482 -20.60 8.65 2.61
C ASP A 482 -19.11 8.62 2.97
N ARG A 483 -18.55 7.43 3.23
CA ARG A 483 -17.12 7.23 3.50
C ARG A 483 -16.48 6.46 2.34
N PRO A 484 -15.25 6.82 1.93
CA PRO A 484 -14.57 6.10 0.86
C PRO A 484 -14.27 4.65 1.29
N LEU A 485 -14.34 3.70 0.36
CA LEU A 485 -13.78 2.36 0.57
C LEU A 485 -12.25 2.43 0.51
N THR A 486 -11.59 1.68 1.39
CA THR A 486 -10.12 1.59 1.38
C THR A 486 -9.62 0.73 0.21
N ASN A 487 -8.31 0.77 -0.06
CA ASN A 487 -7.69 -0.24 -0.90
C ASN A 487 -7.62 -1.55 -0.11
N TRP A 488 -8.46 -2.53 -0.45
CA TRP A 488 -8.54 -3.80 0.29
C TRP A 488 -7.27 -4.63 0.15
N TRP A 489 -6.46 -4.41 -0.89
CA TRP A 489 -5.15 -5.04 -1.03
C TRP A 489 -4.15 -4.63 0.06
N THR A 490 -4.44 -3.59 0.84
CA THR A 490 -3.65 -3.23 2.02
C THR A 490 -3.57 -4.36 3.03
N PHE A 491 -4.66 -5.10 3.23
CA PHE A 491 -4.69 -6.18 4.22
C PHE A 491 -3.87 -7.41 3.80
N ILE A 492 -3.41 -7.45 2.55
CA ILE A 492 -2.45 -8.44 2.05
C ILE A 492 -1.05 -7.81 1.94
N GLY A 493 -1.00 -6.57 1.43
CA GLY A 493 0.21 -5.80 1.14
C GLY A 493 0.97 -5.29 2.36
N ASP A 494 0.28 -4.85 3.41
CA ASP A 494 0.85 -4.32 4.65
C ASP A 494 -0.11 -4.56 5.82
N PHE A 495 -0.33 -5.85 6.12
CA PHE A 495 -1.26 -6.26 7.16
C PHE A 495 -0.92 -5.63 8.53
N ASP A 496 0.33 -5.69 8.97
CA ASP A 496 0.75 -5.09 10.25
C ASP A 496 0.50 -3.58 10.31
N GLY A 497 0.78 -2.87 9.20
CA GLY A 497 0.46 -1.44 9.07
C GLY A 497 -1.03 -1.18 9.21
N ALA A 498 -1.86 -1.94 8.49
CA ALA A 498 -3.32 -1.84 8.54
C ALA A 498 -3.86 -2.08 9.96
N MET A 499 -3.37 -3.13 10.65
CA MET A 499 -3.82 -3.49 11.99
C MET A 499 -3.39 -2.46 13.04
N ARG A 500 -2.14 -1.95 12.97
CA ARG A 500 -1.69 -0.86 13.87
C ARG A 500 -2.54 0.40 13.72
N GLN A 501 -2.94 0.72 12.50
CA GLN A 501 -3.76 1.89 12.19
C GLN A 501 -5.27 1.63 12.43
N ARG A 502 -5.66 0.40 12.78
CA ARG A 502 -7.06 -0.05 12.91
C ARG A 502 -7.88 0.27 11.65
N LEU A 503 -7.27 0.02 10.50
CA LEU A 503 -7.90 0.22 9.21
C LEU A 503 -9.07 -0.75 9.04
N GLY A 504 -10.18 -0.26 8.45
CA GLY A 504 -11.28 -1.10 7.99
C GLY A 504 -11.37 -1.16 6.48
N LEU A 505 -12.31 -1.94 5.96
CA LEU A 505 -12.66 -1.93 4.53
C LEU A 505 -13.27 -0.59 4.08
N VAL A 506 -13.71 0.24 5.04
CA VAL A 506 -14.20 1.63 4.87
C VAL A 506 -13.26 2.59 5.60
N GLY A 507 -12.84 3.67 4.93
CA GLY A 507 -11.83 4.64 5.39
C GLY A 507 -12.35 5.72 6.30
#